data_AF-A0A380JNI4-F1
#
_entry.id   AF-A0A380JNI4-F1
#
_cell.length_a   1.000
_cell.length_b   1.000
_cell.length_c   1.000
_cell.angle_alpha   90.00
_cell.angle_beta   90.00
_cell.angle_gamma   90.00
#
_symmetry.space_group_name_H-M   'P 1'
#
loop_
_entity.id
_entity.type
_entity.pdbx_description
1 polymer ?
#
loop_
_entity_poly.entity_id
_entity_poly.type
_entity_poly.pdbx_seq_one_letter_code
_entity_poly.pdbx_strand_id
1 'polypeptide(L)'
;MEEAVEAGLVRSIGVSNFMVHHLEALQKTATITPAVNQIRLAPGCYQKETIAYCRKHHILLEAWGPLGQGEIFADDTMQALAKKYNKTVAQLALAWSIAEGFIPLPKSVHKERIVENMAIFDCEISPEDSERIRCLPGMSAIPDPDTKDF
;
A
#
# COMPACT_ATOMS: atom_id res chain seq x y z
N MET A 1 -6.10 -22.79 -3.57
CA MET A 1 -6.85 -21.60 -3.11
C MET A 1 -8.22 -21.52 -3.77
N GLU A 2 -8.33 -21.68 -5.09
CA GLU A 2 -9.62 -21.65 -5.82
C GLU A 2 -10.62 -22.70 -5.30
N GLU A 3 -10.19 -23.95 -5.12
CA GLU A 3 -11.02 -25.02 -4.53
C GLU A 3 -11.59 -24.65 -3.14
N ALA A 4 -10.86 -23.84 -2.34
CA ALA A 4 -11.34 -23.40 -1.03
C ALA A 4 -12.45 -22.33 -1.17
N VAL A 5 -12.44 -21.54 -2.25
CA VAL A 5 -13.54 -20.63 -2.59
C VAL A 5 -14.74 -21.45 -3.04
N GLU A 6 -14.54 -22.42 -3.93
CA GLU A 6 -15.61 -23.29 -4.45
C GLU A 6 -16.28 -24.11 -3.35
N ALA A 7 -15.50 -24.61 -2.40
CA ALA A 7 -15.99 -25.30 -1.20
C ALA A 7 -16.62 -24.37 -0.16
N GLY A 8 -16.59 -23.05 -0.36
CA GLY A 8 -17.15 -22.05 0.55
C GLY A 8 -16.36 -21.85 1.86
N LEU A 9 -15.10 -22.31 1.92
CA LEU A 9 -14.24 -22.19 3.10
C LEU A 9 -13.67 -20.77 3.24
N VAL A 10 -13.47 -20.07 2.12
CA VAL A 10 -13.02 -18.69 2.08
C VAL A 10 -13.90 -17.87 1.13
N ARG A 11 -14.09 -16.58 1.43
CA ARG A 11 -14.92 -15.68 0.60
C ARG A 11 -14.17 -15.13 -0.61
N SER A 12 -12.87 -14.94 -0.49
CA SER A 12 -12.03 -14.31 -1.51
C SER A 12 -10.58 -14.80 -1.35
N ILE A 13 -9.82 -14.73 -2.43
CA ILE A 13 -8.41 -15.11 -2.48
C ILE A 13 -7.61 -14.00 -3.13
N GLY A 14 -6.37 -13.84 -2.69
CA GLY A 14 -5.46 -12.81 -3.15
C GLY A 14 -4.03 -13.30 -3.15
N VAL A 15 -3.12 -12.42 -3.54
CA VAL A 15 -1.68 -12.66 -3.55
C VAL A 15 -0.96 -11.58 -2.76
N SER A 16 0.31 -11.79 -2.44
CA SER A 16 1.15 -10.80 -1.75
C SER A 16 2.55 -10.82 -2.34
N ASN A 17 3.13 -9.63 -2.57
CA ASN A 17 4.43 -9.41 -3.19
C ASN A 17 4.55 -9.95 -4.63
N PHE A 18 3.44 -10.01 -5.38
CA PHE A 18 3.50 -10.43 -6.78
C PHE A 18 3.87 -9.26 -7.69
N MET A 19 4.88 -9.48 -8.54
CA MET A 19 5.25 -8.60 -9.65
C MET A 19 4.42 -8.93 -10.90
N VAL A 20 4.51 -8.09 -11.94
CA VAL A 20 3.74 -8.26 -13.18
C VAL A 20 3.93 -9.65 -13.79
N HIS A 21 5.17 -10.13 -13.91
CA HIS A 21 5.43 -11.46 -14.49
C HIS A 21 4.85 -12.61 -13.65
N HIS A 22 4.78 -12.46 -12.32
CA HIS A 22 4.10 -13.43 -11.45
C HIS A 22 2.59 -13.45 -11.69
N LEU A 23 1.97 -12.27 -11.81
CA LEU A 23 0.54 -12.13 -12.08
C LEU A 23 0.18 -12.67 -13.46
N GLU A 24 0.98 -12.37 -14.48
CA GLU A 24 0.80 -12.89 -15.84
C GLU A 24 0.97 -14.41 -15.90
N ALA A 25 1.94 -14.97 -15.17
CA ALA A 25 2.10 -16.42 -15.05
C ALA A 25 0.88 -17.07 -14.39
N LEU A 26 0.37 -16.47 -13.31
CA LEU A 26 -0.82 -16.95 -12.61
C LEU A 26 -2.08 -16.89 -13.49
N GLN A 27 -2.29 -15.81 -14.23
CA GLN A 27 -3.46 -15.64 -15.10
C GLN A 27 -3.55 -16.66 -16.25
N LYS A 28 -2.45 -17.35 -16.59
CA LYS A 28 -2.47 -18.41 -17.62
C LYS A 28 -3.25 -19.64 -17.17
N THR A 29 -3.37 -19.86 -15.86
CA THR A 29 -3.97 -21.08 -15.30
C THR A 29 -5.07 -20.81 -14.28
N ALA A 30 -5.06 -19.65 -13.62
CA ALA A 30 -6.07 -19.28 -12.64
C ALA A 30 -7.44 -19.07 -13.29
N THR A 31 -8.48 -19.62 -12.65
CA THR A 31 -9.88 -19.41 -13.02
C THR A 31 -10.50 -18.24 -12.26
N ILE A 32 -9.95 -17.92 -11.08
CA ILE A 32 -10.35 -16.80 -10.23
C ILE A 32 -9.23 -15.77 -10.23
N THR A 33 -9.52 -14.56 -10.71
CA THR A 33 -8.57 -13.44 -10.60
C THR A 33 -8.37 -13.07 -9.13
N PRO A 34 -7.12 -12.88 -8.65
CA PRO A 34 -6.86 -12.46 -7.28
C PRO A 34 -7.63 -11.17 -6.94
N ALA A 35 -8.37 -11.17 -5.84
CA ALA A 35 -9.11 -9.99 -5.40
C ALA A 35 -8.18 -8.85 -4.96
N VAL A 36 -7.03 -9.20 -4.37
CA VAL A 36 -6.02 -8.27 -3.87
C VAL A 36 -4.61 -8.72 -4.26
N ASN A 37 -3.71 -7.76 -4.44
CA ASN A 37 -2.26 -7.96 -4.39
C ASN A 37 -1.70 -7.04 -3.29
N GLN A 38 -1.27 -7.64 -2.18
CA GLN A 38 -0.68 -6.90 -1.07
C GLN A 38 0.81 -6.65 -1.34
N ILE A 39 1.22 -5.41 -1.57
CA ILE A 39 2.59 -5.05 -1.96
C ILE A 39 3.14 -3.88 -1.14
N ARG A 40 4.46 -3.67 -1.22
CA ARG A 40 5.13 -2.56 -0.56
C ARG A 40 4.70 -1.24 -1.20
N LEU A 41 3.91 -0.46 -0.46
CA LEU A 41 3.48 0.87 -0.86
C LEU A 41 3.52 1.78 0.36
N ALA A 42 4.19 2.92 0.22
CA ALA A 42 4.39 3.93 1.25
C ALA A 42 4.85 5.23 0.55
N PRO A 43 4.90 6.39 1.25
CA PRO A 43 5.59 7.57 0.73
C PRO A 43 6.99 7.20 0.20
N GLY A 44 7.35 7.67 -0.99
CA GLY A 44 8.61 7.34 -1.67
C GLY A 44 8.75 5.89 -2.18
N CYS A 45 7.78 5.01 -1.93
CA CYS A 45 7.77 3.62 -2.39
C CYS A 45 6.58 3.38 -3.33
N TYR A 46 6.76 3.63 -4.63
CA TYR A 46 5.70 3.53 -5.64
C TYR A 46 6.04 2.54 -6.76
N GLN A 47 5.34 1.41 -6.82
CA GLN A 47 5.53 0.34 -7.81
C GLN A 47 4.69 0.57 -9.07
N LYS A 48 5.07 1.54 -9.89
CA LYS A 48 4.26 2.05 -11.02
C LYS A 48 3.69 0.95 -11.93
N GLU A 49 4.52 -0.01 -12.34
CA GLU A 49 4.14 -1.08 -13.28
C GLU A 49 3.15 -2.06 -12.64
N THR A 50 3.47 -2.59 -11.46
CA THR A 50 2.59 -3.48 -10.70
C THR A 50 1.25 -2.82 -10.38
N ILE A 51 1.25 -1.54 -10.00
CA ILE A 51 0.03 -0.76 -9.73
C ILE A 51 -0.83 -0.65 -10.98
N ALA A 52 -0.23 -0.26 -12.11
CA ALA A 52 -0.95 -0.10 -13.37
C ALA A 52 -1.57 -1.43 -13.83
N TYR A 53 -0.82 -2.53 -13.71
CA TYR A 53 -1.32 -3.87 -13.99
C TYR A 53 -2.49 -4.24 -13.07
N CYS A 54 -2.34 -4.12 -11.76
CA CYS A 54 -3.39 -4.48 -10.80
C CYS A 54 -4.68 -3.67 -11.07
N ARG A 55 -4.57 -2.35 -11.29
CA ARG A 55 -5.71 -1.49 -11.64
C ARG A 55 -6.39 -1.93 -12.94
N LYS A 56 -5.62 -2.26 -13.99
CA LYS A 56 -6.15 -2.74 -15.28
C LYS A 56 -6.93 -4.04 -15.14
N HIS A 57 -6.50 -4.92 -14.24
CA HIS A 57 -7.10 -6.24 -14.02
C HIS A 57 -8.08 -6.29 -12.84
N HIS A 58 -8.49 -5.14 -12.32
CA HIS A 58 -9.40 -5.02 -11.17
C HIS A 58 -8.92 -5.74 -9.90
N ILE A 59 -7.59 -5.83 -9.72
CA ILE A 59 -6.95 -6.35 -8.52
C ILE A 59 -6.73 -5.18 -7.57
N LEU A 60 -7.30 -5.25 -6.37
CA LEU A 60 -7.13 -4.23 -5.35
C LEU A 60 -5.68 -4.24 -4.83
N LEU A 61 -5.18 -3.06 -4.46
CA LEU A 61 -3.83 -2.90 -3.94
C LEU A 61 -3.90 -2.70 -2.43
N GLU A 62 -3.40 -3.67 -1.67
CA GLU A 62 -3.20 -3.53 -0.24
C GLU A 62 -1.75 -3.08 0.04
N ALA A 63 -1.60 -1.98 0.78
CA ALA A 63 -0.31 -1.40 1.08
C ALA A 63 0.22 -1.96 2.41
N TRP A 64 1.28 -2.78 2.34
CA TRP A 64 1.97 -3.23 3.55
C TRP A 64 3.08 -2.26 3.98
N GLY A 65 3.18 -2.07 5.29
CA GLY A 65 4.07 -1.11 5.95
C GLY A 65 3.92 0.34 5.46
N PRO A 66 2.69 0.88 5.36
CA PRO A 66 2.40 2.19 4.76
C PRO A 66 3.11 3.38 5.44
N LEU A 67 3.70 3.17 6.62
CA LEU A 67 4.45 4.17 7.39
C LEU A 67 5.97 4.16 7.10
N GLY A 68 6.40 3.67 5.93
CA GLY A 68 7.81 3.82 5.50
C GLY A 68 8.84 3.17 6.42
N GLN A 69 8.50 2.10 7.15
CA GLN A 69 9.34 1.50 8.22
C GLN A 69 9.77 2.48 9.34
N GLY A 70 9.16 3.66 9.40
CA GLY A 70 9.48 4.72 10.35
C GLY A 70 10.34 5.86 9.80
N GLU A 71 10.91 5.71 8.60
CA GLU A 71 11.81 6.70 7.99
C GLU A 71 11.10 8.04 7.76
N ILE A 72 9.83 7.98 7.36
CA ILE A 72 8.99 9.16 7.06
C ILE A 72 8.78 10.09 8.27
N PHE A 73 8.96 9.62 9.51
CA PHE A 73 8.77 10.45 10.70
C PHE A 73 9.88 11.48 10.89
N ALA A 74 11.07 11.20 10.37
CA ALA A 74 12.22 12.09 10.43
C ALA A 74 12.38 12.95 9.16
N ASP A 75 11.53 12.76 8.15
CA ASP A 75 11.62 13.48 6.88
C ASP A 75 11.00 14.89 6.98
N ASP A 76 11.78 15.91 6.63
CA ASP A 76 11.38 17.32 6.70
C ASP A 76 10.19 17.65 5.80
N THR A 77 10.08 16.99 4.63
CA THR A 77 8.95 17.19 3.72
C THR A 77 7.65 16.67 4.34
N MET A 78 7.69 15.47 4.90
CA MET A 78 6.55 14.86 5.59
C MET A 78 6.13 15.65 6.82
N GLN A 79 7.08 16.14 7.62
CA GLN A 79 6.77 16.99 8.78
C GLN A 79 6.14 18.33 8.37
N ALA A 80 6.68 18.98 7.34
CA ALA A 80 6.14 20.24 6.82
C ALA A 80 4.72 20.06 6.26
N LEU A 81 4.49 18.99 5.50
CA LEU A 81 3.16 18.68 4.97
C LEU A 81 2.18 18.30 6.08
N ALA A 82 2.59 17.48 7.04
CA ALA A 82 1.73 17.10 8.18
C ALA A 82 1.25 18.35 8.94
N LYS A 83 2.15 19.32 9.16
CA LYS A 83 1.80 20.63 9.73
C LYS A 83 0.83 21.42 8.84
N LYS A 84 1.06 21.46 7.51
CA LYS A 84 0.17 22.14 6.55
C LYS A 84 -1.26 21.61 6.61
N TYR A 85 -1.43 20.30 6.76
CA TYR A 85 -2.74 19.65 6.82
C TYR A 85 -3.31 19.51 8.24
N ASN A 86 -2.59 19.99 9.27
CA ASN A 86 -2.95 19.80 10.68
C ASN A 86 -3.19 18.32 11.04
N LYS A 87 -2.29 17.45 10.59
CA LYS A 87 -2.30 16.00 10.81
C LYS A 87 -0.96 15.53 11.38
N THR A 88 -0.93 14.34 11.96
CA THR A 88 0.35 13.66 12.23
C THR A 88 0.94 13.12 10.94
N VAL A 89 2.25 12.85 10.91
CA VAL A 89 2.91 12.24 9.75
C VAL A 89 2.28 10.88 9.40
N ALA A 90 1.89 10.10 10.41
CA ALA A 90 1.20 8.83 10.20
C ALA A 90 -0.16 9.03 9.53
N GLN A 91 -0.96 9.97 10.03
CA GLN A 91 -2.26 10.29 9.44
C GLN A 91 -2.13 10.77 8.00
N LEU A 92 -1.16 11.64 7.71
CA LEU A 92 -0.93 12.12 6.35
C LEU A 92 -0.53 10.98 5.40
N ALA A 93 0.39 10.09 5.82
CA ALA A 93 0.81 8.97 5.01
C ALA A 93 -0.33 7.99 4.72
N LEU A 94 -1.20 7.74 5.71
CA LEU A 94 -2.37 6.87 5.55
C LEU A 94 -3.46 7.52 4.68
N ALA A 95 -3.73 8.81 4.89
CA ALA A 95 -4.64 9.57 4.04
C ALA A 95 -4.17 9.59 2.58
N TRP A 96 -2.86 9.78 2.36
CA TRP A 96 -2.25 9.68 1.03
C TRP A 96 -2.45 8.31 0.40
N SER A 97 -2.24 7.23 1.18
CA SER A 97 -2.45 5.87 0.69
C SER A 97 -3.90 5.64 0.25
N ILE A 98 -4.88 6.17 0.99
CA ILE A 98 -6.31 6.10 0.60
C ILE A 98 -6.58 6.95 -0.64
N ALA A 99 -6.02 8.16 -0.72
CA ALA A 99 -6.19 9.05 -1.88
C ALA A 99 -5.62 8.45 -3.18
N GLU A 100 -4.56 7.66 -3.09
CA GLU A 100 -4.02 6.87 -4.21
C GLU A 100 -4.87 5.61 -4.54
N GLY A 101 -5.91 5.33 -3.77
CA GLY A 101 -6.78 4.16 -3.95
C GLY A 101 -6.17 2.85 -3.45
N PHE A 102 -5.21 2.92 -2.52
CA PHE A 102 -4.67 1.75 -1.85
C PHE A 102 -5.41 1.47 -0.54
N ILE A 103 -5.32 0.23 -0.06
CA ILE A 103 -5.85 -0.20 1.24
C ILE A 103 -4.67 -0.31 2.21
N PRO A 104 -4.38 0.71 3.04
CA PRO A 104 -3.25 0.69 3.96
C PRO A 104 -3.48 -0.22 5.16
N LEU A 105 -2.45 -1.00 5.52
CA LEU A 105 -2.43 -1.87 6.69
C LEU A 105 -1.37 -1.40 7.72
N PRO A 106 -1.61 -0.30 8.46
CA PRO A 106 -0.69 0.15 9.50
C PRO A 106 -0.67 -0.85 10.67
N LYS A 107 0.53 -1.21 11.12
CA LYS A 107 0.73 -2.01 12.33
C LYS A 107 0.82 -1.08 13.55
N SER A 108 0.09 -1.38 14.61
CA SER A 108 0.31 -0.80 15.93
C SER A 108 -0.09 -1.79 17.03
N VAL A 109 0.62 -1.73 18.16
CA VAL A 109 0.24 -2.41 19.42
C VAL A 109 -0.28 -1.41 20.47
N HIS A 110 -0.14 -0.11 20.21
CA HIS A 110 -0.59 0.96 21.11
C HIS A 110 -1.97 1.42 20.71
N LYS A 111 -2.91 1.39 21.66
CA LYS A 111 -4.32 1.73 21.45
C LYS A 111 -4.50 3.15 20.91
N GLU A 112 -3.72 4.08 21.44
CA GLU A 112 -3.79 5.50 21.09
C GLU A 112 -3.44 5.70 19.60
N ARG A 113 -2.40 5.01 19.13
CA ARG A 113 -2.01 5.03 17.71
C ARG A 113 -3.03 4.35 16.81
N ILE A 114 -3.70 3.29 17.27
CA ILE A 114 -4.77 2.64 16.50
C ILE A 114 -5.92 3.62 16.27
N VAL A 115 -6.32 4.35 17.31
CA VAL A 115 -7.37 5.39 17.21
C VAL A 115 -6.90 6.54 16.33
N GLU A 116 -5.66 7.03 16.51
CA GLU A 116 -5.09 8.12 15.72
C GLU A 116 -5.05 7.78 14.22
N ASN A 117 -4.62 6.56 13.87
CA ASN A 117 -4.53 6.07 12.49
C ASN A 117 -5.88 6.02 11.75
N MET A 118 -7.00 6.03 12.48
CA MET A 118 -8.35 6.03 11.88
C MET A 118 -8.86 7.45 11.56
N ALA A 119 -8.26 8.50 12.13
CA ALA A 119 -8.69 9.89 11.97
C ALA A 119 -8.08 10.54 10.69
N ILE A 120 -8.29 9.89 9.54
CA ILE A 120 -7.62 10.23 8.26
C ILE A 120 -8.58 10.60 7.12
N PHE A 121 -9.88 10.29 7.25
CA PHE A 121 -10.85 10.41 6.15
C PHE A 121 -11.27 11.86 5.83
N ASP A 122 -10.91 12.81 6.69
CA ASP A 122 -11.14 14.25 6.56
C ASP A 122 -9.94 14.99 5.95
N CYS A 123 -8.88 14.27 5.55
CA CYS A 123 -7.67 14.85 4.98
C CYS A 123 -7.72 14.85 3.45
N GLU A 124 -7.99 16.01 2.84
CA GLU A 124 -7.90 16.19 1.40
C GLU A 124 -6.51 16.70 1.00
N ILE A 125 -5.75 15.88 0.27
CA ILE A 125 -4.36 16.20 -0.13
C ILE A 125 -4.37 16.74 -1.56
N SER A 126 -3.69 17.86 -1.80
CA SER A 126 -3.60 18.44 -3.15
C SER A 126 -2.82 17.52 -4.10
N PRO A 127 -3.08 17.56 -5.42
CA PRO A 127 -2.31 16.77 -6.39
C PRO A 127 -0.79 17.04 -6.33
N GLU A 128 -0.41 18.29 -6.08
CA GLU A 128 1.00 18.70 -5.95
C GLU A 128 1.66 18.05 -4.72
N ASP A 129 1.01 18.11 -3.55
CA ASP A 129 1.57 17.50 -2.35
C ASP A 129 1.52 15.97 -2.42
N SER A 130 0.50 15.40 -3.06
CA SER A 130 0.45 13.95 -3.31
C SER A 130 1.64 13.49 -4.15
N GLU A 131 2.02 14.25 -5.18
CA GLU A 131 3.20 13.96 -5.99
C GLU A 131 4.51 14.09 -5.18
N ARG A 132 4.59 15.07 -4.27
CA ARG A 132 5.74 15.22 -3.36
C ARG A 132 5.87 14.02 -2.42
N ILE A 133 4.76 13.52 -1.88
CA ILE A 133 4.73 12.32 -1.03
C ILE A 133 5.11 11.07 -1.84
N ARG A 134 4.60 10.95 -3.07
CA ARG A 134 4.91 9.85 -3.98
C ARG A 134 6.40 9.76 -4.29
N CYS A 135 7.04 10.90 -4.58
CA CYS A 135 8.43 11.00 -5.00
C CYS A 135 9.41 11.27 -3.85
N LEU A 136 9.04 10.92 -2.60
CA LEU A 136 9.86 11.17 -1.43
C LEU A 136 11.21 10.43 -1.51
N PRO A 137 12.37 11.14 -1.43
CA PRO A 137 13.68 10.50 -1.55
C PRO A 137 14.10 9.80 -0.24
N GLY A 138 15.11 8.93 -0.32
CA GLY A 138 15.76 8.35 0.86
C GLY A 138 14.97 7.28 1.60
N MET A 139 13.89 6.77 1.00
CA MET A 139 13.10 5.68 1.57
C MET A 139 13.73 4.32 1.26
N SER A 140 13.53 3.36 2.16
CA SER A 140 13.99 1.98 2.01
C SER A 140 13.55 1.36 0.68
N ALA A 141 14.45 0.61 0.06
CA ALA A 141 14.19 -0.08 -1.19
C ALA A 141 13.02 -1.08 -1.05
N ILE A 142 12.26 -1.23 -2.12
CA ILE A 142 11.23 -2.28 -2.22
C ILE A 142 11.97 -3.62 -2.29
N PRO A 143 11.69 -4.57 -1.37
CA PRO A 143 12.31 -5.89 -1.43
C PRO A 143 11.94 -6.59 -2.73
N ASP A 144 12.94 -7.10 -3.44
CA ASP A 144 12.73 -7.86 -4.67
C ASP A 144 12.20 -9.27 -4.34
N PRO A 145 10.97 -9.62 -4.73
CA PRO A 145 10.40 -10.94 -4.52
C PRO A 145 11.16 -12.07 -5.26
N ASP A 146 11.82 -11.78 -6.38
CA ASP A 146 12.52 -12.79 -7.20
C ASP A 146 13.82 -13.30 -6.54
N THR A 147 14.31 -12.57 -5.52
CA THR A 147 15.59 -12.86 -4.86
C THR A 147 15.44 -13.38 -3.43
N LYS A 148 14.20 -13.64 -2.96
CA LYS A 148 13.95 -14.16 -1.61
C LYS A 148 14.19 -15.66 -1.52
N ASP A 149 14.88 -16.09 -0.46
CA ASP A 149 15.34 -17.46 -0.23
C ASP A 149 14.80 -18.09 1.07
N PHE A 150 13.77 -17.47 1.68
CA PHE A 150 13.17 -17.84 2.96
C PHE A 150 11.65 -17.95 2.89
#